data_AF-A0A3M0ZCL5-F1
#
_entry.id   AF-A0A3M0ZCL5-F1
#
_cell.length_a   1.000
_cell.length_b   1.000
_cell.length_c   1.000
_cell.angle_alpha   90.00
_cell.angle_beta   90.00
_cell.angle_gamma   90.00
#
_symmetry.space_group_name_H-M   'P 1'
#
loop_
_entity.id
_entity.type
_entity.pdbx_description
1 polymer ?
#
loop_
_entity_poly.entity_id
_entity_poly.type
_entity_poly.pdbx_seq_one_letter_code
_entity_poly.pdbx_strand_id
1 'polypeptide(L)'
;MGTVPSREHLAQIARALAERLAVGPSAPVGGNPSQVARVIEEVLRENFRTEAQIEREAEQALAELGPAARGMDRGKLLAGLRERIAKKKGFVL
;
A
#
# COMPACT_ATOMS: atom_id res chain seq x y z
N MET A 1 -6.69 7.88 7.74
CA MET A 1 -5.46 7.31 7.15
C MET A 1 -5.31 5.92 7.72
N GLY A 2 -5.17 4.92 6.86
CA GLY A 2 -5.31 3.51 7.22
C GLY A 2 -4.18 3.04 8.13
N THR A 3 -4.53 2.48 9.28
CA THR A 3 -3.59 1.62 10.01
C THR A 3 -3.20 0.46 9.09
N VAL A 4 -1.90 0.09 9.10
CA VAL A 4 -1.46 -1.15 8.43
C VAL A 4 -2.35 -2.28 8.96
N PRO A 5 -3.12 -2.98 8.09
CA PRO A 5 -4.05 -3.99 8.55
C PRO A 5 -3.29 -5.09 9.31
N SER A 6 -3.94 -5.69 10.31
CA SER A 6 -3.33 -6.78 11.06
C SER A 6 -2.98 -7.94 10.12
N ARG A 7 -1.96 -8.71 10.48
CA ARG A 7 -1.56 -9.90 9.69
C ARG A 7 -2.72 -10.84 9.44
N GLU A 8 -3.56 -11.05 10.47
CA GLU A 8 -4.74 -11.90 10.37
C GLU A 8 -5.77 -11.33 9.37
N HIS A 9 -5.99 -10.02 9.38
CA HIS A 9 -6.89 -9.36 8.44
C HIS A 9 -6.39 -9.47 6.99
N LEU A 10 -5.08 -9.31 6.75
CA LEU A 10 -4.49 -9.49 5.41
C LEU A 10 -4.62 -10.93 4.93
N ALA A 11 -4.40 -11.92 5.81
CA ALA A 11 -4.59 -13.32 5.47
C ALA A 11 -6.05 -13.65 5.11
N GLN A 12 -7.01 -13.07 5.83
CA GLN A 12 -8.45 -13.22 5.52
C GLN A 12 -8.80 -12.64 4.14
N ILE A 13 -8.35 -11.42 3.84
CA ILE A 13 -8.54 -10.80 2.52
C ILE A 13 -7.91 -11.66 1.43
N ALA A 14 -6.66 -12.10 1.64
CA ALA A 14 -5.92 -12.88 0.66
C ALA A 14 -6.60 -14.22 0.35
N ARG A 15 -7.13 -14.89 1.37
CA ARG A 15 -7.91 -16.12 1.21
C ARG A 15 -9.20 -15.87 0.43
N ALA A 16 -9.96 -14.84 0.79
CA ALA A 16 -11.21 -14.50 0.09
C ALA A 16 -10.96 -14.16 -1.39
N LEU A 17 -9.86 -13.45 -1.70
CA LEU A 17 -9.46 -13.16 -3.07
C LEU A 17 -9.02 -14.43 -3.81
N ALA A 18 -8.23 -15.31 -3.18
CA ALA A 18 -7.81 -16.56 -3.79
C ALA A 18 -9.00 -17.49 -4.09
N GLU A 19 -9.98 -17.57 -3.21
CA GLU A 19 -11.22 -18.32 -3.45
C GLU A 19 -11.97 -17.77 -4.67
N ARG A 20 -12.06 -16.44 -4.82
CA ARG A 20 -12.70 -15.82 -5.99
C ARG A 20 -11.93 -16.01 -7.30
N LEU A 21 -10.60 -16.10 -7.25
CA LEU A 21 -9.74 -16.13 -8.43
C LEU A 21 -9.39 -17.55 -8.89
N ALA A 22 -9.36 -18.52 -7.98
CA ALA A 22 -8.82 -19.84 -8.24
C ALA A 22 -9.81 -21.00 -8.00
N VAL A 23 -11.05 -20.73 -7.57
CA VAL A 23 -12.06 -21.77 -7.31
C VAL A 23 -13.24 -21.63 -8.27
N GLY A 24 -13.68 -22.76 -8.81
CA GLY A 24 -14.86 -22.86 -9.67
C GLY A 24 -14.53 -23.14 -11.13
N PRO A 25 -15.53 -23.54 -11.93
CA PRO A 25 -15.34 -23.97 -13.32
C PRO A 25 -14.89 -22.84 -14.26
N SER A 26 -15.10 -21.58 -13.88
CA SER A 26 -14.71 -20.38 -14.65
C SER A 26 -13.63 -19.56 -13.94
N ALA A 27 -12.82 -20.19 -13.09
CA ALA A 27 -11.77 -19.50 -12.35
C ALA A 27 -10.76 -18.83 -13.32
N PRO A 28 -10.48 -17.52 -13.17
CA PRO A 28 -9.54 -16.81 -14.05
C PRO A 28 -8.08 -17.24 -13.85
N VAL A 29 -7.75 -17.87 -12.72
CA VAL A 29 -6.39 -18.31 -12.38
C VAL A 29 -6.43 -19.79 -12.02
N GLY A 30 -5.56 -20.59 -12.63
CA GLY A 30 -5.37 -21.99 -12.24
C GLY A 30 -4.37 -22.14 -11.09
N GLY A 31 -4.47 -23.23 -10.33
CA GLY A 31 -3.51 -23.59 -9.27
C GLY A 31 -4.16 -23.81 -7.91
N ASN A 32 -3.33 -24.08 -6.90
CA ASN A 32 -3.82 -24.32 -5.54
C ASN A 32 -4.24 -22.98 -4.89
N PRO A 33 -5.51 -22.83 -4.45
CA PRO A 33 -5.99 -21.59 -3.83
C PRO A 33 -5.18 -21.14 -2.60
N SER A 34 -4.62 -22.07 -1.82
CA SER A 34 -3.77 -21.72 -0.67
C SER A 34 -2.44 -21.10 -1.10
N GLN A 35 -1.87 -21.53 -2.23
CA GLN A 35 -0.65 -20.93 -2.78
C GLN A 35 -0.95 -19.53 -3.36
N VAL A 36 -2.07 -19.38 -4.06
CA VAL A 36 -2.55 -18.08 -4.56
C VAL A 36 -2.78 -17.11 -3.40
N ALA A 37 -3.43 -17.55 -2.32
CA ALA A 37 -3.64 -16.74 -1.12
C ALA A 37 -2.31 -16.27 -0.51
N ARG A 38 -1.31 -17.16 -0.41
CA ARG A 38 0.01 -16.78 0.11
C ARG A 38 0.66 -15.66 -0.72
N VAL A 39 0.65 -15.79 -2.05
CA VAL A 39 1.23 -14.77 -2.94
C VAL A 39 0.48 -13.44 -2.81
N ILE A 40 -0.86 -13.48 -2.74
CA ILE A 40 -1.67 -12.27 -2.54
C ILE A 40 -1.33 -11.62 -1.19
N GLU A 41 -1.23 -12.38 -0.10
CA GLU A 41 -0.86 -11.86 1.22
C GLU A 41 0.51 -11.18 1.18
N GLU A 42 1.51 -11.81 0.57
CA GLU A 42 2.87 -11.26 0.43
C GLU A 42 2.86 -9.94 -0.34
N VAL A 43 2.15 -9.87 -1.47
CA VAL A 43 2.01 -8.65 -2.28
C VAL A 43 1.29 -7.54 -1.51
N LEU A 44 0.18 -7.85 -0.84
CA LEU A 44 -0.55 -6.85 -0.04
C LEU A 44 0.33 -6.31 1.08
N ARG A 45 1.07 -7.18 1.78
CA ARG A 45 2.00 -6.77 2.85
C ARG A 45 3.07 -5.83 2.32
N GLU A 46 3.64 -6.12 1.17
CA GLU A 46 4.68 -5.28 0.58
C GLU A 46 4.13 -3.93 0.11
N ASN A 47 2.91 -3.91 -0.46
CA ASN A 47 2.23 -2.67 -0.81
C ASN A 47 2.01 -1.78 0.41
N PHE A 48 1.44 -2.32 1.50
CA PHE A 48 1.22 -1.52 2.72
C PHE A 48 2.51 -1.04 3.37
N ARG A 49 3.59 -1.83 3.30
CA ARG A 49 4.92 -1.39 3.78
C ARG A 49 5.46 -0.24 2.95
N THR A 50 5.31 -0.33 1.63
CA THR A 50 5.75 0.71 0.69
C THR A 50 4.96 2.00 0.91
N GLU A 51 3.64 1.92 1.05
CA GLU A 51 2.78 3.06 1.38
C GLU A 51 3.20 3.71 2.71
N ALA A 52 3.39 2.91 3.76
CA ALA A 52 3.83 3.42 5.07
C ALA A 52 5.23 4.05 5.01
N GLN A 53 6.11 3.55 4.14
CA GLN A 53 7.41 4.16 3.92
C GLN A 53 7.30 5.49 3.18
N ILE A 54 6.47 5.57 2.13
CA ILE A 54 6.19 6.81 1.40
C ILE A 54 5.66 7.87 2.36
N GLU A 55 4.74 7.49 3.25
CA GLU A 55 4.19 8.37 4.28
C GLU A 55 5.28 8.95 5.17
N ARG A 56 6.11 8.09 5.78
CA ARG A 56 7.21 8.52 6.66
C ARG A 56 8.20 9.44 5.95
N GLU A 57 8.57 9.11 4.71
CA GLU A 57 9.47 9.94 3.90
C GLU A 57 8.84 11.30 3.56
N ALA A 58 7.53 11.34 3.30
CA ALA A 58 6.81 12.59 3.03
C ALA A 58 6.70 13.47 4.27
N GLU A 59 6.43 12.88 5.44
CA GLU A 59 6.40 13.58 6.73
C GLU A 59 7.78 14.14 7.10
N GLN A 60 8.85 13.36 6.90
CA GLN A 60 10.23 13.81 7.12
C GLN A 60 10.59 14.97 6.19
N ALA A 61 10.30 14.84 4.89
CA ALA A 61 10.53 15.92 3.93
C ALA A 61 9.73 17.19 4.27
N LEU A 62 8.50 17.05 4.76
CA LEU A 62 7.69 18.18 5.22
C LEU A 62 8.30 18.86 6.45
N ALA A 63 8.86 18.09 7.39
CA ALA A 63 9.52 18.61 8.57
C ALA A 63 10.80 19.40 8.21
N GLU A 64 11.55 18.92 7.23
CA GLU A 64 12.79 19.55 6.73
C GLU A 64 12.55 20.91 6.03
N LEU A 65 11.35 21.17 5.50
CA LEU A 65 11.03 22.46 4.85
C LEU A 65 11.06 23.65 5.83
N GLY A 66 10.92 23.42 7.14
CA GLY A 66 11.14 24.44 8.17
C GLY A 66 10.43 25.78 7.88
N PRO A 67 11.13 26.93 7.97
CA PRO A 67 10.57 28.26 7.68
C PRO A 67 10.10 28.45 6.24
N ALA A 68 10.58 27.68 5.26
CA ALA A 68 10.21 27.83 3.86
C ALA A 68 8.76 27.38 3.58
N ALA A 69 8.19 26.55 4.45
CA ALA A 69 6.78 26.16 4.41
C ALA A 69 5.85 27.17 5.14
N ARG A 70 6.39 28.27 5.69
CA ARG A 70 5.60 29.24 6.46
C ARG A 70 4.61 29.97 5.53
N GLY A 71 3.31 29.87 5.83
CA GLY A 71 2.23 30.41 5.00
C GLY A 71 1.69 29.46 3.93
N MET A 72 2.27 28.28 3.78
CA MET A 72 1.77 27.24 2.85
C MET A 72 0.81 26.27 3.55
N ASP A 73 -0.13 25.73 2.79
CA ASP A 73 -1.01 24.65 3.25
C ASP A 73 -0.21 23.35 3.42
N ARG A 74 0.03 22.96 4.67
CA ARG A 74 0.79 21.75 5.01
C ARG A 74 0.16 20.47 4.47
N GLY A 75 -1.17 20.42 4.37
CA GLY A 75 -1.88 19.25 3.83
C GLY A 75 -1.60 19.07 2.34
N LYS A 76 -1.65 20.17 1.57
CA LYS A 76 -1.30 20.15 0.14
C LYS A 76 0.17 19.83 -0.11
N LEU A 77 1.07 20.38 0.72
CA LEU A 77 2.49 20.05 0.65
C LEU A 77 2.73 18.56 0.92
N LEU A 78 2.12 18.02 1.96
CA LEU A 78 2.23 16.60 2.30
C LEU A 78 1.72 15.71 1.17
N ALA A 79 0.55 16.04 0.59
CA ALA A 79 -0.01 15.31 -0.54
C ALA A 79 0.95 15.30 -1.75
N GLY A 80 1.47 16.47 -2.14
CA GLY A 80 2.44 16.57 -3.24
C GLY A 80 3.76 15.84 -2.97
N LEU A 81 4.23 15.83 -1.71
CA LEU A 81 5.40 15.05 -1.31
C LEU A 81 5.17 13.55 -1.43
N ARG A 82 4.01 13.05 -0.96
CA ARG A 82 3.63 11.64 -1.10
C ARG A 82 3.59 11.22 -2.57
N GLU A 83 2.91 11.97 -3.43
CA GLU A 83 2.83 11.70 -4.87
C GLU A 83 4.21 11.67 -5.53
N ARG A 84 5.06 12.66 -5.21
CA ARG A 84 6.43 12.74 -5.74
C ARG A 84 7.26 11.52 -5.34
N ILE A 85 7.18 11.12 -4.07
CA ILE A 85 7.95 9.99 -3.53
C ILE A 85 7.41 8.67 -4.10
N ALA A 86 6.10 8.51 -4.20
CA ALA A 86 5.45 7.35 -4.82
C ALA A 86 5.92 7.18 -6.28
N LYS A 87 5.85 8.26 -7.08
CA LYS A 87 6.34 8.25 -8.47
C LYS A 87 7.82 7.86 -8.57
N LYS A 88 8.67 8.36 -7.68
CA LYS A 88 10.11 8.00 -7.64
C LYS A 88 10.33 6.52 -7.35
N LYS A 89 9.47 5.90 -6.54
CA LYS A 89 9.52 4.48 -6.19
C LYS A 89 8.81 3.58 -7.22
N GLY A 90 8.22 4.15 -8.28
CA GLY A 90 7.38 3.39 -9.22
C GLY A 90 6.08 2.88 -8.59
N PHE A 91 5.64 3.51 -7.50
CA PHE A 91 4.43 3.16 -6.76
C PHE A 91 3.29 4.10 -7.14
N VAL A 92 2.07 3.56 -7.21
CA VAL A 92 0.84 4.34 -7.42
C VAL A 92 0.06 4.33 -6.12
N LEU A 93 -0.22 5.53 -5.59
CA LEU A 93 -1.03 5.74 -4.38
C LEU A 93 -2.53 5.72 -4.73
#